data_AF-A0A7C1KYS9-F1
#
_entry.id   AF-A0A7C1KYS9-F1
#
_cell.length_a   1.000
_cell.length_b   1.000
_cell.length_c   1.000
_cell.angle_alpha   90.00
_cell.angle_beta   90.00
_cell.angle_gamma   90.00
#
_symmetry.space_group_name_H-M   'P 1'
#
loop_
_entity.id
_entity.type
_entity.pdbx_description
1 polymer ?
#
loop_
_entity_poly.entity_id
_entity_poly.type
_entity_poly.pdbx_seq_one_letter_code
_entity_poly.pdbx_strand_id
1 'polypeptide(L)'
;MNVENILGYGFIGLAFLLALLAFNLLTKEQKKDSPRGTMLISIFVFMFFSLVLAGGGAFLEYKQSQYKIRLEALAGILDEKIIQEASQSQSLVITSLVNQLEEQLDQARADGLIE
;
A
#
# COMPACT_ATOMS: atom_id res chain seq x y z
N MET A 1 25.57 8.91 -15.42
CA MET A 1 24.50 8.51 -14.48
C MET A 1 23.21 9.08 -15.02
N ASN A 2 22.19 8.25 -15.32
CA ASN A 2 20.94 8.78 -15.86
C ASN A 2 20.05 9.27 -14.71
N VAL A 3 19.81 10.58 -14.66
CA VAL A 3 19.04 11.25 -13.61
C VAL A 3 17.57 10.79 -13.63
N GLU A 4 17.00 10.55 -14.81
CA GLU A 4 15.61 10.09 -14.97
C GLU A 4 15.39 8.74 -14.30
N ASN A 5 16.33 7.80 -14.48
CA ASN A 5 16.26 6.49 -13.86
C ASN A 5 16.33 6.58 -12.33
N ILE A 6 17.09 7.54 -11.79
CA ILE A 6 17.20 7.75 -10.34
C ILE A 6 15.91 8.35 -9.79
N LEU A 7 15.35 9.36 -10.46
CA LEU A 7 14.04 9.92 -10.09
C LEU A 7 12.91 8.89 -10.23
N GLY A 8 13.09 7.87 -11.08
CA GLY A 8 12.18 6.72 -11.17
C GLY A 8 12.04 5.93 -9.87
N TYR A 9 13.01 6.01 -8.95
CA TYR A 9 12.88 5.44 -7.59
C TYR A 9 12.04 6.31 -6.65
N GLY A 10 11.47 7.42 -7.13
CA GLY A 10 10.63 8.31 -6.35
C GLY A 10 11.45 9.16 -5.36
N PHE A 11 10.93 9.31 -4.15
CA PHE A 11 11.48 10.25 -3.18
C PHE A 11 12.91 9.88 -2.74
N ILE A 12 13.20 8.58 -2.61
CA ILE A 12 14.55 8.10 -2.23
C ILE A 12 15.60 8.49 -3.27
N GLY A 13 15.23 8.46 -4.56
CA GLY A 13 16.10 8.87 -5.66
C GLY A 13 16.40 10.37 -5.62
N LEU A 14 15.39 11.18 -5.31
CA LEU A 14 15.56 12.62 -5.09
C LEU A 14 16.49 12.90 -3.90
N ALA A 15 16.30 12.22 -2.77
CA ALA A 15 17.15 12.37 -1.60
C ALA A 15 18.61 12.00 -1.91
N PHE A 16 18.82 10.92 -2.67
CA PHE A 16 20.14 10.51 -3.15
C PHE A 16 20.80 11.59 -4.04
N LEU A 17 20.05 12.15 -5.00
CA LEU A 17 20.55 13.21 -5.89
C LEU A 17 20.94 14.47 -5.12
N LEU A 18 20.16 14.86 -4.11
CA LEU A 18 20.45 15.99 -3.24
C LEU A 18 21.73 15.75 -2.43
N ALA A 19 21.88 14.55 -1.85
CA ALA A 19 23.09 14.17 -1.12
C ALA A 19 24.33 14.17 -2.04
N LEU A 20 24.20 13.62 -3.25
CA LEU A 20 25.27 13.60 -4.25
C LEU A 20 25.67 15.02 -4.68
N LEU A 21 24.69 15.92 -4.84
CA LEU A 21 24.94 17.31 -5.17
C LEU A 21 25.66 18.04 -4.03
N ALA A 22 25.20 17.88 -2.79
CA ALA A 22 25.85 18.46 -1.61
C ALA A 22 27.31 17.99 -1.48
N PHE A 23 27.54 16.69 -1.66
CA PHE A 23 28.87 16.09 -1.64
C PHE A 23 29.79 16.68 -2.73
N ASN A 24 29.28 16.83 -3.95
CA ASN A 24 30.03 17.41 -5.05
C ASN A 24 30.36 18.89 -4.83
N LEU A 25 29.42 19.67 -4.28
CA LEU A 25 29.65 21.08 -3.94
C LEU A 25 30.71 21.23 -2.85
N LEU A 26 30.60 20.42 -1.78
CA LEU A 26 31.57 20.41 -0.69
C LEU A 26 32.98 20.04 -1.20
N THR A 27 33.07 18.96 -1.96
CA THR A 27 34.34 18.48 -2.53
C THR A 27 34.97 19.52 -3.46
N LYS A 28 34.16 20.21 -4.28
CA LYS A 28 34.66 21.26 -5.17
C LYS A 28 35.16 22.49 -4.42
N GLU A 29 34.52 22.88 -3.32
CA GLU A 29 34.98 24.04 -2.55
C GLU A 29 36.20 23.70 -1.67
N GLN A 30 36.28 22.48 -1.14
CA GLN A 30 37.43 22.02 -0.35
C GLN A 30 38.70 21.82 -1.18
N LYS A 31 38.57 21.57 -2.49
CA LYS A 31 39.70 21.43 -3.42
C LYS A 31 40.29 22.76 -3.91
N LYS A 32 39.75 23.90 -3.49
CA LYS A 32 40.31 25.22 -3.84
C LYS A 32 41.41 25.60 -2.86
N ASP A 33 42.44 26.29 -3.37
CA ASP A 33 43.57 26.79 -2.56
C ASP A 33 43.15 27.76 -1.45
N SER A 34 42.03 28.48 -1.63
CA SER A 34 41.39 29.28 -0.57
C SER A 34 39.88 28.97 -0.50
N PRO A 35 39.47 28.03 0.36
CA PRO A 35 38.06 27.71 0.55
C PRO A 35 37.31 28.93 1.09
N ARG A 36 36.17 29.28 0.49
CA ARG A 36 35.37 30.41 0.99
C ARG A 36 34.44 29.93 2.09
N GLY A 37 34.65 30.42 3.31
CA GLY A 37 33.83 30.06 4.48
C GLY A 37 32.32 30.28 4.24
N THR A 38 31.94 31.33 3.52
CA THR A 38 30.55 31.62 3.14
C THR A 38 29.93 30.56 2.22
N MET A 39 30.70 29.97 1.30
CA MET A 39 30.23 28.85 0.47
C MET A 39 30.05 27.58 1.30
N LEU A 40 30.98 27.29 2.21
CA LEU A 40 30.87 26.12 3.09
C LEU A 40 29.62 26.20 3.98
N ILE A 41 29.31 27.38 4.53
CA ILE A 41 28.08 27.60 5.30
C ILE A 41 26.84 27.36 4.43
N SER A 42 26.83 27.88 3.20
CA SER A 42 25.69 27.70 2.29
C SER A 42 25.48 26.22 1.92
N ILE A 43 26.57 25.49 1.68
CA ILE A 43 26.55 24.04 1.41
C ILE A 43 26.03 23.27 2.63
N PHE A 44 26.43 23.67 3.84
CA PHE A 44 25.96 23.06 5.07
C PHE A 44 24.45 23.27 5.28
N VAL A 45 23.96 24.49 5.08
CA VAL A 45 22.53 24.81 5.14
C VAL A 45 21.75 24.00 4.09
N PHE A 46 22.25 23.92 2.85
CA PHE A 46 21.64 23.11 1.80
C PHE A 46 21.58 21.62 2.17
N MET A 47 22.66 21.08 2.76
CA MET A 47 22.72 19.70 3.22
C MET A 47 21.69 19.43 4.33
N PHE A 48 21.54 20.35 5.28
CA PHE A 48 20.52 20.27 6.32
C PHE A 48 19.10 20.26 5.73
N PHE A 49 18.79 21.19 4.82
CA PHE A 49 17.49 21.21 4.12
C PHE A 49 17.23 19.90 3.35
N SER A 50 18.25 19.38 2.68
CA SER A 50 18.15 18.11 1.96
C SER A 50 17.84 16.94 2.90
N LEU A 51 18.42 16.94 4.10
CA LEU A 51 18.14 15.93 5.12
C LEU A 51 16.72 16.03 5.69
N VAL A 52 16.24 17.25 5.94
CA VAL A 52 14.86 17.50 6.40
C VAL A 52 13.86 17.06 5.35
N LEU A 53 14.09 17.41 4.08
CA LEU A 53 13.30 16.91 2.97
C LEU A 53 13.32 15.38 2.96
N ALA A 54 14.52 14.77 3.01
CA ALA A 54 14.70 13.32 3.01
C ALA A 54 13.88 12.62 4.12
N GLY A 55 13.99 13.11 5.35
CA GLY A 55 13.23 12.57 6.48
C GLY A 55 11.72 12.80 6.33
N GLY A 56 11.32 13.99 5.87
CA GLY A 56 9.92 14.33 5.65
C GLY A 56 9.25 13.47 4.58
N GLY A 57 9.92 13.27 3.45
CA GLY A 57 9.41 12.40 2.38
C GLY A 57 9.34 10.94 2.80
N ALA A 58 10.35 10.43 3.51
CA ALA A 58 10.30 9.07 4.07
C ALA A 58 9.14 8.90 5.07
N PHE A 59 8.86 9.92 5.89
CA PHE A 59 7.73 9.90 6.82
C PHE A 59 6.37 9.91 6.10
N LEU A 60 6.25 10.67 5.02
CA LEU A 60 5.04 10.70 4.19
C LEU A 60 4.82 9.37 3.47
N GLU A 61 5.86 8.79 2.87
CA GLU A 61 5.80 7.46 2.25
C GLU A 61 5.44 6.38 3.27
N TYR A 62 5.99 6.44 4.48
CA TYR A 62 5.64 5.53 5.57
C TYR A 62 4.15 5.61 5.91
N LYS A 63 3.60 6.82 6.05
CA LYS A 63 2.16 7.00 6.28
C LYS A 63 1.32 6.48 5.12
N GLN A 64 1.70 6.78 3.89
CA GLN A 64 0.97 6.36 2.70
C GLN A 64 0.93 4.83 2.56
N SER A 65 2.03 4.15 2.87
CA SER A 65 2.10 2.69 2.86
C SER A 65 1.10 2.06 3.84
N GLN A 66 0.98 2.64 5.05
CA GLN A 66 0.02 2.17 6.05
C GLN A 66 -1.45 2.32 5.61
N TYR A 67 -1.79 3.37 4.86
CA TYR A 67 -3.15 3.52 4.33
C TYR A 67 -3.47 2.47 3.26
N LYS A 68 -2.53 2.18 2.34
CA LYS A 68 -2.74 1.16 1.30
C LYS A 68 -2.98 -0.22 1.91
N ILE A 69 -2.15 -0.63 2.86
CA ILE A 69 -2.28 -1.93 3.55
C ILE A 69 -3.64 -2.05 4.22
N ARG A 70 -4.12 -0.98 4.87
CA ARG A 70 -5.45 -0.96 5.52
C ARG A 70 -6.59 -1.03 4.51
N LEU A 71 -6.47 -0.37 3.37
CA LEU A 71 -7.49 -0.45 2.31
C LEU A 71 -7.57 -1.85 1.70
N GLU A 72 -6.43 -2.48 1.42
CA GLU A 72 -6.39 -3.86 0.91
C GLU A 72 -6.96 -4.84 1.93
N ALA A 73 -6.62 -4.69 3.21
CA ALA A 73 -7.20 -5.49 4.27
C ALA A 73 -8.72 -5.31 4.38
N LEU A 74 -9.22 -4.08 4.28
CA LEU A 74 -10.65 -3.80 4.33
C LEU A 74 -11.39 -4.37 3.11
N ALA A 75 -10.77 -4.31 1.93
CA ALA A 75 -11.32 -4.90 0.72
C ALA A 75 -11.42 -6.43 0.85
N GLY A 76 -10.37 -7.09 1.38
CA GLY A 76 -10.38 -8.53 1.63
C GLY A 76 -11.45 -8.96 2.64
N ILE A 77 -11.62 -8.22 3.73
CA ILE A 77 -12.68 -8.48 4.72
C ILE A 77 -14.08 -8.34 4.10
N LEU A 78 -14.29 -7.34 3.22
CA LEU A 78 -15.57 -7.17 2.54
C LEU A 78 -15.87 -8.34 1.60
N ASP A 79 -14.86 -8.80 0.85
CA ASP A 79 -15.00 -9.89 -0.11
C ASP A 79 -15.32 -11.22 0.60
N GLU A 80 -14.61 -11.52 1.69
CA GLU A 80 -14.88 -12.69 2.54
C GLU A 80 -16.30 -12.67 3.10
N LYS A 81 -16.76 -11.51 3.59
CA LYS A 81 -18.12 -11.36 4.14
C LYS A 81 -19.20 -11.55 3.08
N ILE A 82 -18.99 -11.04 1.86
CA ILE A 82 -19.93 -11.22 0.74
C ILE A 82 -20.03 -12.70 0.36
N ILE A 83 -18.91 -13.41 0.28
CA ILE A 83 -18.89 -14.86 -0.02
C ILE A 83 -19.60 -15.65 1.07
N GLN A 84 -19.40 -15.30 2.34
CA GLN A 84 -20.03 -15.99 3.46
C GLN A 84 -21.55 -15.78 3.49
N GLU A 85 -22.03 -14.55 3.28
CA GLU A 85 -23.45 -14.22 3.19
C GLU A 85 -24.12 -14.91 1.99
N ALA A 86 -23.44 -14.95 0.84
CA ALA A 86 -23.93 -15.65 -0.35
C ALA A 86 -24.04 -17.17 -0.12
N SER A 87 -23.04 -17.77 0.55
CA SER A 87 -23.03 -19.20 0.88
C SER A 87 -24.13 -19.57 1.89
N GLN A 88 -24.31 -18.77 2.95
CA GLN A 88 -25.40 -18.97 3.91
C GLN A 88 -26.77 -18.87 3.26
N SER A 89 -26.96 -17.89 2.38
CA SER A 89 -28.22 -17.70 1.65
C SER A 89 -28.56 -18.91 0.79
N GLN A 90 -27.56 -19.49 0.08
CA GLN A 90 -27.76 -20.71 -0.70
C GLN A 90 -28.09 -21.92 0.18
N SER A 91 -27.39 -22.08 1.31
CA SER A 91 -27.67 -23.17 2.25
C SER A 91 -29.11 -23.13 2.76
N LEU A 92 -29.62 -21.95 3.12
CA LEU A 92 -31.00 -21.78 3.60
C LEU A 92 -32.03 -22.14 2.52
N VAL A 93 -31.79 -21.71 1.28
CA VAL A 93 -32.66 -22.06 0.14
C VAL A 93 -32.67 -23.58 -0.09
N ILE A 94 -31.50 -24.22 -0.11
CA ILE A 94 -31.39 -25.68 -0.28
C ILE A 94 -32.13 -26.41 0.84
N THR A 95 -31.93 -26.02 2.10
CA THR A 95 -32.63 -26.64 3.24
C THR A 95 -34.14 -26.48 3.13
N SER A 96 -34.63 -25.31 2.71
CA SER A 96 -36.07 -25.10 2.54
C SER A 96 -36.68 -25.97 1.43
N LEU A 97 -35.98 -26.15 0.31
CA LEU A 97 -36.41 -27.02 -0.80
C LEU A 97 -36.42 -28.49 -0.40
N VAL A 98 -35.40 -28.95 0.34
CA VAL A 98 -35.34 -30.33 0.84
C VAL A 98 -36.53 -30.60 1.76
N ASN A 99 -36.80 -29.71 2.72
CA ASN A 99 -37.93 -29.88 3.63
C ASN A 99 -39.28 -29.91 2.89
N GLN A 100 -39.45 -29.07 1.86
CA GLN A 100 -40.67 -29.08 1.03
C GLN A 100 -40.82 -30.38 0.22
N LEU A 101 -39.72 -30.93 -0.29
CA LEU A 101 -39.70 -32.20 -1.00
C LEU A 101 -40.02 -33.37 -0.06
N GLU A 102 -39.46 -33.38 1.14
CA GLU A 102 -39.79 -34.37 2.18
C GLU A 102 -41.27 -34.31 2.53
N GLU A 103 -41.83 -33.12 2.75
CA GLU A 103 -43.24 -32.94 3.06
C GLU A 103 -44.16 -33.41 1.91
N GLN A 104 -43.78 -33.15 0.65
CA GLN A 104 -44.52 -33.67 -0.50
C GLN A 104 -44.40 -35.19 -0.65
N LEU A 105 -43.24 -35.76 -0.34
CA LEU A 105 -43.02 -37.20 -0.39
C LEU A 105 -43.85 -37.92 0.67
N ASP A 106 -43.89 -37.37 1.90
CA ASP A 106 -44.71 -37.90 2.99
C ASP A 106 -46.20 -37.80 2.68
N GLN A 107 -46.65 -36.71 2.04
CA GLN A 107 -48.03 -36.58 1.55
C GLN A 107 -48.35 -37.61 0.46
N ALA A 108 -47.49 -37.77 -0.54
CA ALA A 108 -47.71 -38.75 -1.61
C ALA A 108 -47.70 -40.20 -1.10
N ARG A 109 -46.92 -40.49 -0.05
CA ARG A 109 -46.94 -41.77 0.65
C ARG A 109 -48.23 -41.98 1.46
N ALA A 110 -48.69 -40.95 2.18
CA ALA A 110 -49.95 -40.98 2.92
C ALA A 110 -51.16 -41.17 1.99
N ASP A 111 -51.11 -40.61 0.78
CA ASP A 111 -52.12 -40.76 -0.26
C ASP A 111 -52.04 -42.11 -1.01
N GLY A 112 -51.06 -42.97 -0.68
CA GLY A 112 -50.89 -44.29 -1.27
C GLY A 112 -50.42 -44.29 -2.73
N LEU A 113 -49.86 -43.17 -3.20
CA LEU A 113 -49.35 -43.01 -4.56
C LEU A 113 -47.96 -43.64 -4.74
N ILE A 114 -47.25 -43.90 -3.64
CA ILE A 114 -45.90 -44.49 -3.57
C ILE A 114 -45.76 -45.29 -2.25
N GLU A 115 -45.11 -46.47 -2.28
CA GLU A 115 -44.92 -47.40 -1.13
C GLU A 115 -43.87 -46.93 -0.09
#